data_AF-A0A1D1VTL5-F1
#
_entry.id   AF-A0A1D1VTL5-F1
#
_cell.length_a   1.000
_cell.length_b   1.000
_cell.length_c   1.000
_cell.angle_alpha   90.00
_cell.angle_beta   90.00
_cell.angle_gamma   90.00
#
_symmetry.space_group_name_H-M   'P 1'
#
loop_
_entity.id
_entity.type
_entity.pdbx_description
1 polymer ?
#
loop_
_entity_poly.entity_id
_entity_poly.type
_entity_poly.pdbx_seq_one_letter_code
_entity_poly.pdbx_strand_id
1 'polypeptide(L)'
;MERTVIPSALAVNYLGIHIDSRLTWTAHWSAKCASVRKRIRYLNSLFKYRNSAARIRLFDALVQSLLDYCPSVVWSSLVGSLREIEKCAGKFLRTVRLGDSPSWSDHERYHFNALEVGWNSQLIRRIKLSLSLAYKLIVGTVSLGSCLFQREGLVPRPQREVWTEYARIPVPFSPLAPS
;
A
#
# COMPACT_ATOMS: atom_id res chain seq x y z
N MET A 1 1.84 30.22 16.28
CA MET A 1 1.73 28.98 15.50
C MET A 1 2.98 28.83 14.68
N GLU A 2 3.84 27.91 15.06
CA GLU A 2 5.13 27.66 14.41
C GLU A 2 4.89 26.85 13.13
N ARG A 3 5.33 27.36 11.97
CA ARG A 3 5.19 26.64 10.70
C ARG A 3 6.21 25.50 10.66
N THR A 4 5.78 24.28 10.97
CA THR A 4 6.58 23.09 10.74
C THR A 4 6.73 22.87 9.23
N VAL A 5 7.92 23.12 8.70
CA VAL A 5 8.27 22.80 7.31
C VAL A 5 8.44 21.29 7.21
N ILE A 6 7.56 20.63 6.45
CA ILE A 6 7.67 19.18 6.20
C ILE A 6 8.86 18.95 5.27
N PRO A 7 9.90 18.21 5.68
CA PRO A 7 11.04 17.94 4.82
C PRO A 7 10.61 17.08 3.62
N SER A 8 10.92 17.54 2.42
CA SER A 8 10.70 16.76 1.19
C SER A 8 11.78 15.69 1.07
N ALA A 9 11.36 14.43 1.02
CA ALA A 9 12.25 13.28 0.86
C ALA A 9 11.89 12.51 -0.41
N LEU A 10 12.92 12.10 -1.17
CA LEU A 10 12.73 11.33 -2.40
C LEU A 10 12.24 9.89 -2.13
N ALA A 11 12.58 9.33 -0.98
CA ALA A 11 12.06 8.05 -0.52
C ALA A 11 12.06 8.00 1.01
N VAL A 12 11.06 7.36 1.60
CA VAL A 12 10.90 7.21 3.05
C VAL A 12 10.54 5.77 3.39
N ASN A 13 11.13 5.26 4.47
CA ASN A 13 10.75 3.98 5.06
C ASN A 13 9.78 4.22 6.21
N TYR A 14 8.54 3.77 6.07
CA TYR A 14 7.52 3.93 7.09
C TYR A 14 6.79 2.61 7.34
N LEU A 15 6.75 2.14 8.59
CA LEU A 15 6.10 0.89 9.00
C LEU A 15 6.50 -0.34 8.14
N GLY A 16 7.77 -0.40 7.72
CA GLY A 16 8.30 -1.47 6.86
C GLY A 16 7.94 -1.35 5.37
N ILE A 17 7.56 -0.16 4.93
CA ILE A 17 7.17 0.17 3.56
C ILE A 17 8.16 1.17 2.98
N HIS A 18 8.63 0.92 1.76
CA HIS A 18 9.43 1.87 1.01
C HIS A 18 8.51 2.71 0.14
N ILE A 19 8.32 3.97 0.52
CA ILE A 19 7.50 4.94 -0.20
C ILE A 19 8.44 5.82 -1.00
N ASP A 20 8.34 5.79 -2.33
CA ASP A 20 9.08 6.69 -3.21
C ASP A 20 8.23 7.92 -3.56
N SER A 21 8.89 9.05 -3.86
CA SER A 21 8.22 10.30 -4.22
C SER A 21 7.32 10.20 -5.45
N ARG A 22 7.57 9.20 -6.31
CA ARG A 22 6.78 8.90 -7.51
C ARG A 22 5.72 7.81 -7.28
N LEU A 23 5.62 7.26 -6.07
CA LEU A 23 4.69 6.17 -5.72
C LEU A 23 4.72 5.01 -6.72
N THR A 24 5.91 4.66 -7.23
CA THR A 24 6.11 3.52 -8.13
C THR A 24 6.14 2.19 -7.38
N TRP A 25 6.49 2.20 -6.08
CA TRP A 25 6.55 1.01 -5.20
C TRP A 25 7.49 -0.10 -5.67
N THR A 26 8.34 0.17 -6.66
CA THR A 26 9.23 -0.82 -7.30
C THR A 26 10.26 -1.38 -6.32
N ALA A 27 10.94 -0.51 -5.59
CA ALA A 27 11.91 -0.88 -4.55
C ALA A 27 11.24 -1.70 -3.44
N HIS A 28 10.03 -1.32 -3.03
CA HIS A 28 9.26 -2.06 -2.04
C HIS A 28 8.95 -3.48 -2.49
N TRP A 29 8.42 -3.67 -3.71
CA TRP A 29 8.10 -5.00 -4.21
C TRP A 29 9.32 -5.85 -4.47
N SER A 30 10.42 -5.26 -4.95
CA SER A 30 11.68 -5.99 -5.08
C SER A 30 12.16 -6.56 -3.73
N ALA A 31 12.16 -5.73 -2.68
CA ALA A 31 12.54 -6.15 -1.33
C ALA A 31 11.58 -7.20 -0.73
N LYS A 32 10.27 -7.05 -0.97
CA LYS A 32 9.25 -8.02 -0.53
C LYS A 32 9.39 -9.35 -1.27
N CYS A 33 9.52 -9.33 -2.59
CA CYS A 33 9.76 -10.53 -3.40
C CYS A 33 11.06 -11.24 -2.98
N ALA A 34 12.13 -10.51 -2.66
CA ALA A 34 13.35 -11.10 -2.12
C ALA A 34 13.11 -11.79 -0.76
N SER A 35 12.34 -11.18 0.13
CA SER A 35 11.96 -11.76 1.43
C SER A 35 11.09 -13.00 1.29
N VAL A 36 10.12 -12.97 0.36
CA VAL A 36 9.27 -14.11 0.01
C VAL A 36 10.10 -15.27 -0.53
N ARG A 37 11.02 -15.02 -1.47
CA ARG A 37 11.92 -16.06 -2.02
C ARG A 37 12.81 -16.69 -0.95
N LYS A 38 13.27 -15.92 0.04
CA LYS A 38 14.01 -16.46 1.20
C LYS A 38 13.12 -17.41 2.02
N ARG A 39 11.88 -17.01 2.32
CA ARG A 39 10.93 -17.83 3.08
C ARG A 39 10.48 -19.08 2.33
N ILE A 40 10.27 -19.00 1.02
CA ILE A 40 9.97 -20.18 0.19
C ILE A 40 11.14 -21.16 0.21
N ARG A 41 12.38 -20.68 0.09
CA ARG A 41 13.57 -21.54 0.20
C ARG A 41 13.65 -22.21 1.58
N TYR A 42 13.43 -21.46 2.65
CA TYR A 42 13.38 -21.98 4.00
C TYR A 42 12.27 -23.04 4.18
N LEU A 43 11.05 -22.74 3.72
CA LEU A 43 9.94 -23.70 3.71
C LEU A 43 10.29 -24.99 2.96
N ASN A 44 10.93 -24.86 1.79
CA ASN A 44 11.36 -26.01 1.01
C ASN A 44 12.47 -26.81 1.70
N SER A 45 13.33 -26.18 2.51
CA SER A 45 14.35 -26.90 3.30
C SER A 45 13.77 -27.64 4.51
N LEU A 46 12.66 -27.16 5.09
CA LEU A 46 12.04 -27.79 6.27
C LEU A 46 11.39 -29.15 5.94
N PHE A 47 10.91 -29.33 4.72
CA PHE A 47 10.18 -30.53 4.31
C PHE A 47 10.96 -31.33 3.27
N LYS A 48 11.67 -32.38 3.72
CA LYS A 48 12.26 -33.39 2.82
C LYS A 48 11.21 -34.28 2.13
N TYR A 49 10.02 -34.48 2.74
CA TYR A 49 8.98 -35.41 2.28
C TYR A 49 7.56 -34.81 2.21
N ARG A 50 6.71 -35.52 1.45
CA ARG A 50 5.50 -35.13 0.68
C ARG A 50 4.23 -34.64 1.43
N ASN A 51 4.30 -34.03 2.62
CA ASN A 51 3.06 -33.47 3.19
C ASN A 51 2.72 -32.12 2.53
N SER A 52 2.07 -32.19 1.35
CA SER A 52 1.63 -31.03 0.57
C SER A 52 0.69 -30.13 1.38
N ALA A 53 -0.24 -30.71 2.12
CA ALA A 53 -1.20 -29.96 2.94
C ALA A 53 -0.51 -29.11 4.02
N ALA A 54 0.44 -29.68 4.78
CA ALA A 54 1.18 -28.93 5.79
C ALA A 54 2.03 -27.81 5.17
N ARG A 55 2.66 -28.07 4.02
CA ARG A 55 3.45 -27.08 3.29
C ARG A 55 2.60 -25.92 2.79
N ILE A 56 1.41 -26.21 2.26
CA ILE A 56 0.44 -25.19 1.82
C ILE A 56 0.02 -24.33 3.01
N ARG A 57 -0.37 -24.94 4.14
CA ARG A 57 -0.76 -24.19 5.35
C ARG A 57 0.36 -23.29 5.88
N LEU A 58 1.60 -23.78 5.88
CA LEU A 58 2.75 -22.98 6.32
C LEU A 58 3.10 -21.88 5.32
N PHE A 59 2.91 -22.12 4.02
CA PHE A 59 3.02 -21.07 3.02
C PHE A 59 1.98 -19.97 3.28
N ASP A 60 0.72 -20.33 3.52
CA ASP A 60 -0.34 -19.37 3.83
C ASP A 60 0.01 -18.53 5.07
N ALA A 61 0.49 -19.18 6.12
CA ALA A 61 0.86 -18.51 7.37
C ALA A 61 2.08 -17.57 7.23
N LEU A 62 3.12 -17.97 6.50
CA LEU A 62 4.42 -17.28 6.51
C LEU A 62 4.71 -16.41 5.29
N VAL A 63 4.18 -16.79 4.13
CA VAL A 63 4.44 -16.15 2.85
C VAL A 63 3.24 -15.34 2.40
N GLN A 64 2.04 -15.94 2.43
CA GLN A 64 0.84 -15.25 1.98
C GLN A 64 0.50 -14.05 2.88
N SER A 65 0.67 -14.19 4.20
CA SER A 65 0.53 -13.07 5.15
C SER A 65 1.45 -11.87 4.86
N LEU A 66 2.65 -12.10 4.30
CA LEU A 66 3.54 -11.02 3.88
C LEU A 66 3.10 -10.34 2.58
N LEU A 67 2.50 -11.12 1.68
CA LEU A 67 1.97 -10.65 0.40
C LEU A 67 0.65 -9.90 0.55
N ASP A 68 -0.10 -10.20 1.61
CA ASP A 68 -1.41 -9.62 1.93
C ASP A 68 -1.30 -8.37 2.83
N TYR A 69 -0.11 -8.02 3.32
CA TYR A 69 0.07 -6.89 4.22
C TYR A 69 -0.41 -5.55 3.61
N CYS A 70 -1.12 -4.76 4.41
CA CYS A 70 -1.98 -3.60 4.06
C CYS A 70 -1.55 -2.68 2.89
N PRO A 71 -0.28 -2.26 2.76
CA PRO A 71 0.17 -1.36 1.68
C PRO A 71 0.09 -2.01 0.30
N SER A 72 0.22 -3.34 0.27
CA SER A 72 0.07 -4.14 -0.93
C SER A 72 -1.38 -4.23 -1.41
N VAL A 73 -2.34 -4.00 -0.51
CA VAL A 73 -3.78 -4.10 -0.78
C VAL A 73 -4.34 -2.76 -1.27
N VAL A 74 -3.86 -1.66 -0.68
CA VAL A 74 -4.36 -0.30 -1.00
C VAL A 74 -3.65 0.30 -2.21
N TRP A 75 -2.35 0.04 -2.40
CA TRP A 75 -1.52 0.79 -3.34
C TRP A 75 -0.97 -0.05 -4.51
N SER A 76 -1.33 -1.33 -4.62
CA SER A 76 -0.74 -2.29 -5.57
C SER A 76 -1.73 -2.89 -6.59
N SER A 77 -2.72 -2.14 -7.07
CA SER A 77 -3.47 -2.56 -8.27
C SER A 77 -2.61 -2.53 -9.57
N LEU A 78 -1.34 -2.14 -9.45
CA LEU A 78 -0.37 -2.14 -10.54
C LEU A 78 -0.11 -3.56 -11.05
N VAL A 79 -0.62 -3.84 -12.25
CA VAL A 79 -0.52 -5.13 -12.97
C VAL A 79 0.89 -5.72 -12.99
N GLY A 80 1.93 -4.88 -13.08
CA GLY A 80 3.33 -5.33 -13.11
C GLY A 80 3.80 -5.98 -11.80
N SER A 81 3.42 -5.40 -10.66
CA SER A 81 3.80 -5.93 -9.34
C SER A 81 3.12 -7.27 -9.04
N LEU A 82 1.88 -7.42 -9.51
CA LEU A 82 1.08 -8.62 -9.34
C LEU A 82 1.75 -9.83 -10.01
N ARG A 83 2.20 -9.68 -11.26
CA ARG A 83 2.86 -10.75 -12.01
C ARG A 83 4.14 -11.24 -11.32
N GLU A 84 4.94 -10.33 -10.77
CA GLU A 84 6.15 -10.70 -10.03
C GLU A 84 5.84 -11.45 -8.72
N ILE A 85 4.76 -11.07 -8.04
CA ILE A 85 4.28 -11.76 -6.84
C ILE A 85 3.80 -13.17 -7.19
N GLU A 86 2.96 -13.31 -8.22
CA GLU A 86 2.46 -14.60 -8.71
C GLU A 86 3.61 -15.48 -9.19
N LYS A 87 4.61 -14.92 -9.88
CA LYS A 87 5.83 -15.64 -10.27
C LYS A 87 6.61 -16.13 -9.04
N CYS A 88 6.68 -15.34 -7.97
CA CYS A 88 7.32 -15.76 -6.72
C CYS A 88 6.55 -16.89 -6.02
N ALA A 89 5.22 -16.76 -5.90
CA ALA A 89 4.37 -17.80 -5.32
C ALA A 89 4.35 -19.08 -6.17
N GLY A 90 4.35 -18.95 -7.50
CA GLY A 90 4.39 -20.04 -8.45
C GLY A 90 5.64 -20.91 -8.32
N LYS A 91 6.79 -20.33 -7.92
CA LYS A 91 7.99 -21.12 -7.59
C LYS A 91 7.74 -22.11 -6.44
N PHE A 92 6.92 -21.75 -5.46
CA PHE A 92 6.53 -22.69 -4.41
C PHE A 92 5.57 -23.75 -4.95
N LEU A 93 4.54 -23.36 -5.70
CA LEU A 93 3.55 -24.31 -6.27
C LEU A 93 4.21 -25.40 -7.14
N ARG A 94 5.25 -25.06 -7.90
CA ARG A 94 6.05 -26.04 -8.67
C ARG A 94 6.65 -27.16 -7.79
N THR A 95 6.93 -26.87 -6.52
CA THR A 95 7.48 -27.86 -5.58
C THR A 95 6.43 -28.74 -4.91
N VAL A 96 5.14 -28.46 -5.13
CA VAL A 96 4.01 -29.24 -4.59
C VAL A 96 3.64 -30.42 -5.53
N ARG A 97 4.33 -30.57 -6.68
CA ARG A 97 4.13 -31.62 -7.70
C ARG A 97 2.71 -31.65 -8.27
N LEU A 98 2.28 -30.52 -8.79
CA LEU A 98 1.05 -30.40 -9.56
C LEU A 98 1.38 -30.66 -11.04
N GLY A 99 0.39 -31.07 -11.83
CA GLY A 99 0.59 -31.40 -13.26
C GLY A 99 1.30 -30.27 -14.02
N ASP A 100 2.20 -30.61 -14.94
CA ASP A 100 2.95 -29.63 -15.72
C ASP A 100 2.70 -29.86 -17.22
N SER A 101 2.37 -28.79 -17.93
CA SER A 101 2.25 -28.79 -19.39
C SER A 101 3.33 -27.86 -19.98
N PRO A 102 4.12 -28.31 -20.96
CA PRO A 102 5.13 -27.48 -21.61
C PRO A 102 4.54 -26.26 -22.34
N SER A 103 3.26 -26.32 -22.75
CA SER A 103 2.62 -25.28 -23.56
C SER A 103 2.14 -24.07 -22.75
N TRP A 104 2.06 -24.17 -21.42
CA TRP A 104 1.48 -23.11 -20.60
C TRP A 104 2.50 -22.02 -20.26
N SER A 105 2.06 -20.76 -20.37
CA SER A 105 2.81 -19.61 -19.85
C SER A 105 2.95 -19.69 -18.32
N ASP A 106 3.95 -18.97 -17.78
CA ASP A 106 4.17 -18.88 -16.33
C ASP A 106 2.90 -18.45 -15.56
N HIS A 107 2.09 -17.57 -16.15
CA HIS A 107 0.86 -17.06 -15.58
C HIS A 107 -0.25 -18.13 -15.58
N GLU A 108 -0.54 -18.74 -16.73
CA GLU A 108 -1.56 -19.81 -16.82
C GLU A 108 -1.24 -20.97 -15.88
N ARG A 109 0.04 -21.37 -15.83
CA ARG A 109 0.52 -22.42 -14.95
C ARG A 109 0.35 -22.05 -13.47
N TYR A 110 0.57 -20.78 -13.10
CA TYR A 110 0.30 -20.31 -11.75
C TYR A 110 -1.19 -20.46 -11.41
N HIS A 111 -2.08 -19.98 -12.28
CA HIS A 111 -3.53 -20.05 -12.03
C HIS A 111 -4.03 -21.49 -11.94
N PHE A 112 -3.62 -22.36 -12.85
CA PHE A 112 -3.98 -23.78 -12.80
C PHE A 112 -3.55 -24.42 -11.47
N ASN A 113 -2.27 -24.27 -11.12
CA ASN A 113 -1.74 -24.84 -9.88
C ASN A 113 -2.37 -24.22 -8.62
N ALA A 114 -2.70 -22.93 -8.65
CA ALA A 114 -3.39 -22.26 -7.56
C ALA A 114 -4.79 -22.84 -7.38
N LEU A 115 -5.53 -23.09 -8.47
CA LEU A 115 -6.86 -23.71 -8.42
C LEU A 115 -6.80 -25.12 -7.83
N GLU A 116 -5.83 -25.94 -8.25
CA GLU A 116 -5.65 -27.31 -7.74
C GLU A 116 -5.41 -27.37 -6.23
N VAL A 117 -4.74 -26.36 -5.64
CA VAL A 117 -4.52 -26.27 -4.19
C VAL A 117 -5.63 -25.50 -3.45
N GLY A 118 -6.67 -25.06 -4.16
CA GLY A 118 -7.76 -24.27 -3.59
C GLY A 118 -7.39 -22.80 -3.27
N TRP A 119 -6.35 -22.26 -3.89
CA TRP A 119 -5.93 -20.87 -3.74
C TRP A 119 -6.69 -19.93 -4.68
N ASN A 120 -7.00 -18.74 -4.16
CA ASN A 120 -7.45 -17.62 -5.00
C ASN A 120 -6.24 -16.97 -5.69
N SER A 121 -6.43 -16.39 -6.88
CA SER A 121 -5.40 -15.55 -7.51
C SER A 121 -5.03 -14.38 -6.60
N GLN A 122 -3.80 -13.86 -6.74
CA GLN A 122 -3.33 -12.77 -5.90
C GLN A 122 -4.16 -11.49 -6.11
N LEU A 123 -4.70 -11.31 -7.32
CA LEU A 123 -5.63 -10.22 -7.61
C LEU A 123 -6.93 -10.34 -6.81
N ILE A 124 -7.57 -11.51 -6.83
CA ILE A 124 -8.83 -11.73 -6.11
C ILE A 124 -8.62 -11.55 -4.61
N ARG A 125 -7.51 -12.06 -4.06
CA ARG A 125 -7.18 -11.86 -2.64
C ARG A 125 -7.05 -10.39 -2.29
N ARG A 126 -6.34 -9.61 -3.09
CA ARG A 126 -6.18 -8.16 -2.89
C ARG A 126 -7.52 -7.45 -2.95
N ILE A 127 -8.34 -7.70 -3.98
CA ILE A 127 -9.67 -7.09 -4.10
C ILE A 127 -10.52 -7.40 -2.86
N LYS A 128 -10.54 -8.65 -2.38
CA LYS A 128 -11.26 -9.04 -1.16
C LYS A 128 -10.78 -8.26 0.07
N LEU A 129 -9.46 -8.10 0.23
CA LEU A 129 -8.88 -7.35 1.34
C LEU A 129 -9.18 -5.84 1.22
N SER A 130 -9.10 -5.26 0.03
CA SER A 130 -9.41 -3.85 -0.23
C SER A 130 -10.88 -3.55 0.07
N LEU A 131 -11.79 -4.42 -0.38
CA LEU A 131 -13.22 -4.31 -0.09
C LEU A 131 -13.51 -4.49 1.40
N SER A 132 -12.86 -5.45 2.06
CA SER A 132 -13.00 -5.64 3.50
C SER A 132 -12.54 -4.41 4.28
N LEU A 133 -11.43 -3.79 3.87
CA LEU A 133 -10.95 -2.55 4.47
C LEU A 133 -11.92 -1.40 4.20
N ALA A 134 -12.34 -1.18 2.95
CA ALA A 134 -13.30 -0.13 2.59
C ALA A 134 -14.61 -0.25 3.39
N TYR A 135 -15.16 -1.46 3.49
CA TYR A 135 -16.34 -1.74 4.31
C TYR A 135 -16.09 -1.35 5.79
N LYS A 136 -14.95 -1.77 6.35
CA LYS A 136 -14.59 -1.44 7.73
C LYS A 136 -14.46 0.06 7.98
N LEU A 137 -13.96 0.81 7.00
CA LEU A 137 -13.87 2.29 7.04
C LEU A 137 -15.27 2.92 7.01
N ILE A 138 -16.14 2.46 6.10
CA ILE A 138 -17.51 2.98 5.93
C ILE A 138 -18.36 2.74 7.19
N VAL A 139 -18.28 1.55 7.76
CA VAL A 139 -19.03 1.17 8.97
C VAL A 139 -18.41 1.78 10.25
N GLY A 140 -17.25 2.44 10.14
CA GLY A 140 -16.59 3.09 11.28
C GLY A 140 -15.97 2.10 12.28
N THR A 141 -15.78 0.85 11.89
CA THR A 141 -15.15 -0.19 12.75
C THR A 141 -13.65 0.04 12.96
N VAL A 142 -13.02 0.86 12.12
CA VAL A 142 -11.62 1.27 12.24
C VAL A 142 -11.60 2.71 12.75
N SER A 143 -11.04 2.93 13.94
CA SER A 143 -10.79 4.26 14.48
C SER A 143 -9.68 4.94 13.68
N LEU A 144 -10.05 5.79 12.72
CA LEU A 144 -9.09 6.47 11.85
C LEU A 144 -8.46 7.72 12.47
N GLY A 145 -8.72 7.99 13.75
CA GLY A 145 -8.46 9.29 14.35
C GLY A 145 -9.23 10.41 13.64
N SER A 146 -9.12 11.62 14.16
CA SER A 146 -9.75 12.82 13.57
C SER A 146 -9.14 13.25 12.23
N CYS A 147 -8.06 12.61 11.77
CA CYS A 147 -7.19 13.16 10.73
C CYS A 147 -7.58 12.80 9.28
N LEU A 148 -8.25 11.66 9.04
CA LEU A 148 -8.48 11.18 7.66
C LEU A 148 -9.76 11.72 7.01
N PHE A 149 -10.74 12.13 7.81
CA PHE A 149 -12.01 12.67 7.33
C PHE A 149 -12.45 13.85 8.19
N GLN A 150 -11.53 14.77 8.48
CA GLN A 150 -11.97 16.10 8.84
C GLN A 150 -12.65 16.66 7.58
N ARG A 151 -13.97 16.45 7.49
CA ARG A 151 -14.83 17.28 6.67
C ARG A 151 -14.61 18.65 7.27
N GLU A 152 -13.66 19.41 6.72
CA GLU A 152 -13.53 20.82 7.01
C GLU A 152 -14.95 21.34 6.87
N GLY A 153 -15.54 21.72 8.00
CA GLY A 153 -16.85 22.34 8.02
C GLY A 153 -16.79 23.43 6.98
N LEU A 154 -17.77 23.44 6.08
CA LEU A 154 -18.05 24.50 5.12
C LEU A 154 -17.47 25.83 5.60
N VAL A 155 -16.23 26.14 5.21
CA VAL A 155 -15.72 27.48 5.38
C VAL A 155 -16.58 28.28 4.41
N PRO A 156 -17.42 29.21 4.87
CA PRO A 156 -18.18 30.04 3.95
C PRO A 156 -17.15 30.69 3.04
N ARG A 157 -17.32 30.56 1.72
CA ARG A 157 -16.50 31.34 0.78
C ARG A 157 -16.52 32.78 1.29
N PRO A 158 -15.37 33.44 1.45
CA PRO A 158 -15.40 34.86 1.74
C PRO A 158 -16.16 35.51 0.58
N GLN A 159 -17.30 36.14 0.89
CA GLN A 159 -17.94 37.03 -0.06
C GLN A 159 -16.88 38.04 -0.46
N ARG A 160 -16.76 38.29 -1.77
CA ARG A 160 -15.89 39.35 -2.29
C ARG A 160 -16.33 40.66 -1.64
N GLU A 161 -15.59 41.11 -0.63
CA GLU A 161 -15.69 42.48 -0.17
C GLU A 161 -15.10 43.36 -1.28
N VAL A 162 -16.01 44.09 -1.92
CA VAL A 162 -15.71 45.16 -2.86
C VAL A 162 -15.10 46.29 -2.04
N TRP A 163 -13.77 46.35 -1.98
CA TRP A 163 -13.09 47.51 -1.41
C TRP A 163 -13.14 48.65 -2.43
N THR A 164 -14.13 49.51 -2.27
CA THR A 164 -14.16 50.84 -2.86
C THR A 164 -13.15 51.73 -2.12
N GLU A 165 -12.27 52.33 -2.91
CA GLU A 165 -11.79 53.71 -2.75
C GLU A 165 -11.00 54.08 -1.48
N TYR A 166 -9.67 53.98 -1.62
CA TYR A 166 -8.72 54.72 -0.80
C TYR A 166 -8.83 56.22 -1.10
N ALA A 167 -9.51 56.99 -0.25
CA ALA A 167 -9.24 58.42 -0.15
C ALA A 167 -9.61 58.97 1.24
N ARG A 168 -8.63 59.65 1.84
CA ARG A 168 -8.70 60.57 3.00
C ARG A 168 -8.54 59.94 4.39
N ILE A 169 -7.29 59.91 4.85
CA ILE A 169 -6.98 60.23 6.26
C ILE A 169 -5.93 61.36 6.24
N PRO A 170 -6.19 62.51 6.90
CA PRO A 170 -5.23 63.60 7.01
C PRO A 170 -4.20 63.33 8.10
N VAL A 171 -2.96 63.73 7.83
CA VAL A 171 -1.82 63.71 8.76
C VAL A 171 -1.97 64.83 9.79
N PRO A 172 -1.61 64.62 11.06
CA PRO A 172 -1.15 65.73 11.89
C PRO A 172 0.31 65.55 12.34
N PHE A 173 1.06 66.58 11.96
CA PHE A 173 2.37 67.06 12.41
C PHE A 173 2.76 66.79 13.88
N SER A 174 4.02 66.41 14.08
CA SER A 174 4.78 66.71 15.32
C SER A 174 5.13 68.21 15.41
N PRO A 175 5.29 68.73 16.63
CA PRO A 175 6.32 69.74 16.88
C PRO A 175 7.22 69.40 18.08
N LEU A 176 8.48 69.82 17.96
CA LEU A 176 9.55 69.77 18.95
C LEU A 176 9.46 70.95 19.96
N ALA A 177 9.69 70.64 21.25
CA ALA A 177 10.30 71.44 22.35
C ALA A 177 9.65 72.80 22.72
N PRO A 178 10.04 73.54 23.82
CA PRO A 178 11.11 73.33 24.81
C PRO A 178 10.72 73.62 26.29
N SER A 179 11.54 73.19 27.27
CA SER A 179 12.26 74.01 28.29
C SER A 179 13.13 73.12 29.17
#